data_AF-A0A067MAX5-F1
#
_entry.id   AF-A0A067MAX5-F1
#
_cell.length_a   1.000
_cell.length_b   1.000
_cell.length_c   1.000
_cell.angle_alpha   90.00
_cell.angle_beta   90.00
_cell.angle_gamma   90.00
#
_symmetry.space_group_name_H-M   'P 1'
#
loop_
_entity.id
_entity.type
_entity.pdbx_description
1 polymer ?
#
loop_
_entity_poly.entity_id
_entity_poly.type
_entity_poly.pdbx_seq_one_letter_code
_entity_poly.pdbx_strand_id
1 'polypeptide(L)'
;MPDYIDSWSTRSGNKLLVEILKCMVPQWKDGPREWQAGCEGNIMDGRDVLAITATGDGKTALNTGTHLSQITNPLRKILSALLYRR
;
A
#
# COMPACT_ATOMS: atom_id res chain seq x y z
N MET A 1 16.82 -14.26 4.72
CA MET A 1 15.67 -13.68 5.45
C MET A 1 15.17 -12.56 4.57
N PRO A 2 13.90 -12.51 4.14
CA PRO A 2 13.41 -11.28 3.54
C PRO A 2 13.47 -10.21 4.63
N ASP A 3 14.09 -9.08 4.31
CA ASP A 3 14.25 -7.96 5.25
C ASP A 3 12.87 -7.64 5.85
N TYR A 4 12.74 -7.78 7.17
CA TYR A 4 11.48 -7.51 7.86
C TYR A 4 11.19 -6.01 7.69
N ILE A 5 10.08 -5.68 7.04
CA ILE A 5 9.67 -4.29 6.87
C ILE A 5 9.07 -3.86 8.20
N ASP A 6 9.85 -3.11 8.98
CA ASP A 6 9.40 -2.55 10.26
C ASP A 6 8.31 -1.49 10.07
N SER A 7 8.25 -0.85 8.89
CA SER A 7 7.26 0.19 8.57
C SER A 7 7.12 0.42 7.07
N TRP A 8 5.88 0.58 6.61
CA TRP A 8 5.51 0.86 5.23
C TRP A 8 5.86 2.28 4.80
N SER A 9 5.89 3.24 5.73
CA SER A 9 6.30 4.62 5.45
C SER A 9 7.82 4.79 5.23
N THR A 10 8.64 3.79 5.53
CA THR A 10 10.08 3.81 5.18
C THR A 10 10.30 3.78 3.67
N ARG A 11 11.51 4.14 3.21
CA ARG A 11 11.86 4.08 1.78
C ARG A 11 11.74 2.65 1.21
N SER A 12 12.19 1.65 1.96
CA SER A 12 12.13 0.25 1.55
C SER A 12 10.69 -0.28 1.59
N GLY A 13 9.92 0.08 2.62
CA GLY A 13 8.49 -0.22 2.72
C GLY A 13 7.69 0.36 1.56
N ASN A 14 7.90 1.64 1.24
CA ASN A 14 7.25 2.31 0.11
C ASN A 14 7.61 1.68 -1.23
N LYS A 15 8.88 1.30 -1.45
CA LYS A 15 9.27 0.59 -2.68
C LYS A 15 8.51 -0.72 -2.84
N LEU A 16 8.41 -1.51 -1.77
CA LEU A 16 7.65 -2.75 -1.83
C LEU A 16 6.15 -2.47 -2.06
N LEU A 17 5.60 -1.46 -1.38
CA LEU A 17 4.20 -1.07 -1.53
C LEU A 17 3.87 -0.67 -2.97
N VAL A 18 4.75 0.10 -3.63
CA VAL A 18 4.61 0.47 -5.05
C VAL A 18 4.58 -0.76 -5.95
N GLU A 19 5.48 -1.72 -5.74
CA GLU A 19 5.50 -2.96 -6.54
C GLU A 19 4.25 -3.81 -6.30
N ILE A 20 3.77 -3.90 -5.05
CA ILE A 20 2.49 -4.56 -4.73
C ILE A 20 1.34 -3.87 -5.44
N LEU A 21 1.26 -2.54 -5.37
CA LEU A 21 0.20 -1.75 -5.98
C LEU A 21 0.15 -1.92 -7.50
N LYS A 22 1.30 -1.94 -8.18
CA LYS A 22 1.37 -2.21 -9.63
C LYS A 22 0.80 -3.58 -10.00
N CYS A 23 1.09 -4.61 -9.21
CA CYS A 23 0.56 -5.96 -9.44
C CYS A 23 -0.94 -6.05 -9.18
N MET A 24 -1.40 -5.41 -8.10
CA MET A 24 -2.79 -5.51 -7.65
C MET A 24 -3.74 -4.57 -8.40
N VAL A 25 -3.21 -3.51 -9.02
CA VAL A 25 -3.98 -2.47 -9.68
C VAL A 25 -3.46 -2.31 -11.12
N PRO A 26 -3.83 -3.22 -12.04
CA PRO A 26 -3.27 -3.25 -13.40
C PRO A 26 -3.50 -1.97 -14.22
N GLN A 27 -4.51 -1.19 -13.84
CA GLN A 27 -4.79 0.12 -14.42
C GLN A 27 -3.73 1.20 -14.07
N TRP A 28 -2.90 0.95 -13.05
CA TRP A 28 -1.76 1.80 -12.68
C TRP A 28 -0.48 1.27 -13.32
N LYS A 29 -0.34 1.49 -14.63
CA LYS A 29 0.80 1.01 -15.42
C LYS A 29 2.16 1.46 -14.85
N ASP A 30 2.22 2.72 -14.40
CA ASP A 30 3.42 3.30 -13.81
C ASP A 30 3.44 3.20 -12.27
N GLY A 31 2.38 2.64 -11.68
CA GLY A 31 2.14 2.60 -10.23
C GLY A 31 1.45 3.86 -9.69
N PRO A 32 1.32 3.98 -8.35
CA PRO A 32 0.82 5.19 -7.71
C PRO A 32 1.76 6.37 -7.92
N ARG A 33 1.23 7.59 -7.80
CA ARG A 33 2.07 8.80 -7.66
C ARG A 33 2.84 8.75 -6.35
N GLU A 34 3.99 9.42 -6.29
CA GLU A 34 4.85 9.42 -5.09
C GLU A 34 4.11 9.85 -3.82
N TRP A 35 3.30 10.90 -3.92
CA TRP A 35 2.52 11.39 -2.78
C TRP A 35 1.44 10.39 -2.35
N GLN A 36 0.86 9.63 -3.30
CA GLN A 36 -0.11 8.59 -3.00
C GLN A 36 0.56 7.43 -2.27
N ALA A 37 1.72 6.97 -2.74
CA ALA A 37 2.49 5.92 -2.08
C ALA A 37 2.87 6.31 -0.64
N GLY A 38 3.36 7.54 -0.44
CA GLY A 38 3.70 8.05 0.89
C GLY A 38 2.49 8.13 1.84
N CYS A 39 1.33 8.53 1.33
CA CYS A 39 0.08 8.52 2.11
C CYS A 39 -0.32 7.08 2.47
N GLU A 40 -0.30 6.17 1.49
CA GLU A 40 -0.68 4.78 1.67
C GLU A 40 0.25 4.06 2.67
N GLY A 41 1.55 4.35 2.64
CA GLY A 41 2.51 3.83 3.62
C GLY A 41 2.20 4.29 5.05
N ASN A 42 1.79 5.55 5.24
CA ASN A 42 1.38 6.04 6.56
C ASN A 42 0.04 5.41 7.02
N ILE A 43 -0.91 5.19 6.10
CA ILE A 43 -2.18 4.51 6.40
C ILE A 43 -1.92 3.06 6.81
N MET A 44 -1.04 2.35 6.09
CA MET A 44 -0.66 0.96 6.40
C MET A 44 0.08 0.83 7.73
N ASP A 45 0.78 1.89 8.15
CA ASP A 45 1.37 2.02 9.49
C ASP A 45 0.34 2.42 10.57
N GLY A 46 -0.94 2.56 10.22
CA GLY A 46 -2.03 2.92 11.14
C GLY A 46 -2.07 4.39 11.53
N ARG A 47 -1.45 5.28 10.75
CA ARG A 47 -1.43 6.73 11.01
C ARG A 47 -2.55 7.44 10.27
N ASP A 48 -3.08 8.50 10.89
CA ASP A 48 -4.00 9.42 10.23
C ASP A 48 -3.27 10.22 9.15
N VAL A 49 -3.93 10.40 7.99
CA VAL A 49 -3.36 11.11 6.84
C VAL A 49 -4.31 12.22 6.40
N LEU A 50 -3.78 13.44 6.30
CA LEU A 50 -4.43 14.58 5.65
C LEU A 50 -3.76 14.85 4.31
N ALA A 51 -4.44 14.50 3.22
CA ALA A 51 -3.96 14.75 1.85
C ALA A 51 -4.70 15.92 1.21
N ILE A 52 -4.02 17.06 1.04
CA ILE A 52 -4.55 18.25 0.36
C ILE A 52 -4.02 18.26 -1.07
N THR A 53 -4.91 18.07 -2.04
CA THR A 53 -4.57 18.12 -3.47
C THR A 53 -5.75 18.59 -4.33
N ALA A 54 -5.44 19.06 -5.53
CA ALA A 54 -6.40 19.55 -6.51
C ALA A 54 -7.49 18.51 -6.86
N THR A 55 -8.59 18.98 -7.44
CA THR A 55 -9.59 18.08 -8.05
C THR A 55 -8.98 17.35 -9.24
N GLY A 56 -9.38 16.08 -9.45
CA GLY A 56 -8.82 15.23 -10.50
C GLY A 56 -7.44 14.63 -10.20
N ASP A 57 -6.80 14.99 -9.08
CA ASP A 57 -5.44 14.52 -8.78
C ASP A 57 -5.35 13.05 -8.33
N GLY A 58 -6.50 12.39 -8.16
CA GLY A 58 -6.55 10.98 -7.76
C GLY A 58 -6.58 10.75 -6.24
N LYS A 59 -6.92 11.76 -5.42
CA LYS A 59 -7.08 11.61 -3.96
C LYS A 59 -8.09 10.57 -3.51
N THR A 60 -9.13 10.31 -4.31
CA THR A 60 -10.10 9.26 -3.98
C THR A 60 -9.44 7.89 -3.90
N ALA A 61 -8.35 7.66 -4.64
CA ALA A 61 -7.58 6.42 -4.56
C ALA A 61 -7.09 6.08 -3.14
N LEU A 62 -6.81 7.09 -2.31
CA LEU A 62 -6.41 6.89 -0.90
C LEU A 62 -7.54 6.41 0.00
N ASN A 63 -8.80 6.73 -0.34
CA ASN A 63 -9.95 6.50 0.54
C ASN A 63 -10.86 5.38 0.03
N THR A 64 -10.69 4.93 -1.21
CA THR A 64 -11.38 3.73 -1.68
C THR A 64 -10.83 2.52 -0.95
N GLY A 65 -11.54 2.08 0.08
CA GLY A 65 -11.33 0.82 0.79
C GLY A 65 -11.24 -0.42 -0.12
N THR A 66 -11.47 -0.28 -1.43
CA THR A 66 -11.13 -1.23 -2.49
C THR A 66 -9.63 -1.48 -2.64
N HIS A 67 -8.73 -0.49 -2.52
CA HIS A 67 -7.28 -0.74 -2.61
C HIS A 67 -6.75 -1.40 -1.34
N LEU A 68 -7.11 -0.89 -0.16
CA LEU A 68 -6.76 -1.52 1.10
C LEU A 68 -7.38 -2.91 1.23
N SER A 69 -8.64 -3.16 0.84
CA SER A 69 -9.21 -4.53 0.89
C SER A 69 -8.60 -5.48 -0.14
N GLN A 70 -8.15 -5.00 -1.30
CA GLN A 70 -7.40 -5.78 -2.28
C GLN A 70 -5.95 -6.04 -1.86
N ILE A 71 -5.33 -5.19 -1.05
CA ILE A 71 -3.94 -5.35 -0.59
C ILE A 71 -3.89 -6.12 0.74
N THR A 72 -4.76 -5.76 1.70
CA THR A 72 -4.80 -6.35 3.03
C THR A 72 -5.35 -7.78 3.05
N ASN A 73 -6.29 -8.17 2.17
CA ASN A 73 -6.78 -9.55 2.13
C ASN A 73 -5.74 -10.55 1.61
N PRO A 74 -5.06 -10.32 0.47
CA PRO A 74 -4.01 -11.20 -0.01
C PRO A 74 -2.78 -11.19 0.88
N LEU A 75 -2.36 -10.03 1.38
CA LEU A 75 -1.24 -9.97 2.33
C LEU A 75 -1.57 -10.67 3.65
N ARG A 76 -2.77 -10.51 4.22
CA ARG A 76 -3.21 -11.31 5.37
C ARG A 76 -3.28 -12.79 5.06
N LYS A 77 -3.73 -13.19 3.87
CA LYS A 77 -3.75 -14.61 3.44
C LYS A 77 -2.35 -15.20 3.27
N ILE A 78 -1.43 -14.45 2.69
CA ILE A 78 -0.03 -14.88 2.51
C ILE A 78 0.69 -14.94 3.85
N LEU A 79 0.52 -13.93 4.71
CA LEU A 79 1.07 -13.93 6.08
C LEU A 79 0.48 -15.05 6.94
N SER A 80 -0.83 -15.28 6.90
CA SER A 80 -1.44 -16.41 7.61
C SER A 80 -0.99 -17.76 7.05
N ALA A 81 -0.89 -17.93 5.74
CA ALA A 81 -0.37 -19.17 5.13
C ALA A 81 1.10 -19.43 5.49
N LEU A 82 1.91 -18.38 5.68
CA LEU A 82 3.31 -18.49 6.10
C LEU A 82 3.48 -18.69 7.61
N LEU A 83 2.59 -18.12 8.43
CA LEU A 83 2.64 -18.22 9.89
C LEU A 83 1.97 -19.49 10.45
N TYR A 84 0.98 -20.06 9.76
CA TYR A 84 0.25 -21.28 10.18
C TYR A 84 0.77 -22.59 9.54
N ARG A 85 1.89 -22.55 8.82
CA ARG A 85 2.61 -23.75 8.32
C ARG A 85 3.59 -24.34 9.35
N ARG A 86 3.17 -24.44 10.62
CA ARG A 86 3.86 -25.23 11.66
C ARG A 86 2.97 -26.37 12.11
#